data_AF-A0A9P8F507-F1
#
_entry.id   AF-A0A9P8F507-F1
#
_cell.length_a   1.000
_cell.length_b   1.000
_cell.length_c   1.000
_cell.angle_alpha   90.00
_cell.angle_beta   90.00
_cell.angle_gamma   90.00
#
_symmetry.space_group_name_H-M   'P 1'
#
loop_
_entity.id
_entity.type
_entity.pdbx_description
1 polymer ?
#
loop_
_entity_poly.entity_id
_entity_poly.type
_entity_poly.pdbx_seq_one_letter_code
_entity_poly.pdbx_strand_id
1 'polypeptide(L)'
;MKTLQFSSALALAYAGLTAAYPNILAELESQKKASGLKHRAAGIFDAASQLVDVSGAHAFTPPGSGDQRGPCPGLNALANHNYLPHNGVGTITQFIESTSSVFGMGVDLATILAVYGAAIDGNLLEWSIGGPT
;
A
#
# COMPACT_ATOMS: atom_id res chain seq x y z
N MET A 1 30.65 9.04 -26.56
CA MET A 1 29.77 8.00 -27.13
C MET A 1 30.01 6.71 -26.35
N LYS A 2 29.12 6.32 -25.44
CA LYS A 2 29.19 5.04 -24.72
C LYS A 2 28.18 4.10 -25.36
N THR A 3 28.67 3.01 -25.94
CA THR A 3 27.85 1.92 -26.48
C THR A 3 27.14 1.21 -25.33
N LEU A 4 25.81 1.18 -25.34
CA LEU A 4 25.04 0.34 -24.43
C LEU A 4 25.29 -1.12 -24.81
N GLN A 5 26.05 -1.83 -23.97
CA GLN A 5 26.13 -3.29 -24.01
C GLN A 5 24.84 -3.84 -23.42
N PHE A 6 23.88 -4.20 -24.29
CA PHE A 6 22.73 -4.99 -23.89
C PHE A 6 23.20 -6.44 -23.67
N SER A 7 23.37 -6.82 -22.41
CA SER A 7 23.76 -8.17 -22.00
C SER A 7 22.75 -9.21 -22.50
N SER A 8 23.24 -10.24 -23.18
CA SER A 8 22.49 -11.31 -23.88
C SER A 8 21.46 -12.06 -23.01
N ALA A 9 21.55 -11.95 -21.68
CA ALA A 9 20.58 -12.51 -20.75
C ALA A 9 19.18 -11.87 -20.86
N LEU A 10 19.11 -10.57 -21.17
CA LEU A 10 17.83 -9.86 -21.32
C LEU A 10 17.09 -10.28 -22.61
N ALA A 11 17.84 -10.60 -23.66
CA ALA A 11 17.30 -11.07 -24.94
C ALA A 11 16.72 -12.50 -24.83
N LEU A 12 17.38 -13.39 -24.07
CA LEU A 12 16.90 -14.75 -23.82
C LEU A 12 15.66 -14.77 -22.92
N ALA A 13 15.60 -13.91 -21.92
CA ALA A 13 14.40 -13.74 -21.09
C ALA A 13 13.21 -13.22 -21.90
N TYR A 14 13.44 -12.32 -22.85
CA TYR A 14 12.40 -11.81 -23.74
C TYR A 14 11.89 -12.89 -24.71
N ALA A 15 12.79 -13.70 -25.28
CA ALA A 15 12.43 -14.80 -26.18
C ALA A 15 11.62 -15.90 -25.48
N GLY A 16 11.98 -16.25 -24.23
CA GLY A 16 11.23 -17.22 -23.42
C GLY A 16 9.80 -16.76 -23.12
N LEU A 17 9.62 -15.47 -22.84
CA LEU A 17 8.30 -14.88 -22.61
C LEU A 17 7.41 -14.94 -23.86
N THR A 18 7.97 -14.68 -25.05
CA THR A 18 7.22 -14.73 -26.32
C THR A 18 6.80 -16.14 -26.72
N ALA A 19 7.56 -17.19 -26.35
CA ALA A 19 7.21 -18.58 -26.65
C ALA A 19 6.14 -19.12 -25.70
N ALA A 20 6.21 -18.76 -24.41
CA ALA A 20 5.23 -19.18 -23.40
C ALA A 20 3.91 -18.41 -23.51
N TYR A 21 3.96 -17.17 -24.00
CA TYR A 21 2.81 -16.30 -24.14
C TYR A 21 2.83 -15.62 -25.52
N PRO A 22 2.42 -16.34 -26.58
CA PRO A 22 2.46 -15.82 -27.95
C PRO A 22 1.58 -14.58 -28.13
N ASN A 23 0.58 -14.41 -27.27
CA ASN A 23 -0.33 -13.28 -27.29
C ASN A 23 0.02 -12.19 -26.28
N ILE A 24 1.14 -12.29 -25.53
CA ILE A 24 1.46 -11.33 -24.46
C ILE A 24 1.47 -9.89 -24.97
N LEU A 25 1.94 -9.65 -26.19
CA LEU A 25 1.92 -8.32 -26.79
C LEU A 25 0.49 -7.85 -27.09
N ALA A 26 -0.34 -8.71 -27.67
CA ALA A 26 -1.75 -8.40 -27.93
C ALA A 26 -2.54 -8.22 -26.62
N GLU A 27 -2.18 -8.96 -25.56
CA GLU A 27 -2.77 -8.89 -24.23
C GLU A 27 -2.33 -7.63 -23.49
N LEU A 28 -1.05 -7.25 -23.58
CA LEU A 28 -0.52 -6.00 -23.05
C LEU A 28 -1.06 -4.78 -23.82
N GLU A 29 -1.25 -4.89 -25.14
CA GLU A 29 -1.90 -3.87 -25.96
C GLU A 29 -3.39 -3.75 -25.64
N SER A 30 -4.08 -4.88 -25.45
CA SER A 30 -5.47 -4.90 -25.00
C SER A 30 -5.59 -4.32 -23.59
N GLN A 31 -4.65 -4.61 -22.68
CA GLN A 31 -4.57 -4.01 -21.35
C GLN A 31 -4.23 -2.52 -21.39
N LYS A 32 -3.36 -2.06 -22.30
CA LYS A 32 -3.12 -0.63 -22.53
C LYS A 32 -4.39 0.09 -22.97
N LYS A 33 -5.18 -0.56 -23.84
CA LYS A 33 -6.46 -0.03 -24.36
C LYS A 33 -7.60 -0.17 -23.34
N ALA A 34 -7.56 -1.19 -22.48
CA ALA A 34 -8.44 -1.43 -21.35
C ALA A 34 -8.01 -0.69 -20.09
N SER A 35 -6.85 -0.03 -20.10
CA SER A 35 -6.47 0.99 -19.12
C SER A 35 -7.30 2.27 -19.32
N GLY A 36 -8.61 2.10 -19.44
CA GLY A 36 -9.55 2.92 -18.70
C GLY A 36 -9.33 2.77 -17.19
N LEU A 37 -8.08 2.85 -16.70
CA LEU A 37 -7.82 3.67 -15.53
C LEU A 37 -8.34 5.04 -15.93
N LYS A 38 -9.66 5.21 -15.76
CA LYS A 38 -10.25 6.51 -15.51
C LYS A 38 -9.26 7.11 -14.54
N HIS A 39 -8.56 8.16 -14.96
CA HIS A 39 -7.97 9.09 -14.02
C HIS A 39 -8.95 9.13 -12.86
N ARG A 40 -8.61 8.57 -11.68
CA ARG A 40 -9.53 8.49 -10.55
C ARG A 40 -10.09 9.90 -10.48
N ALA A 41 -11.37 10.06 -10.82
CA ALA A 41 -11.84 11.33 -11.32
C ALA A 41 -11.48 12.38 -10.28
N ALA A 42 -10.49 13.21 -10.59
CA ALA A 42 -10.18 14.41 -9.82
C ALA A 42 -11.33 15.37 -10.13
N GLY A 43 -12.53 15.06 -9.62
CA GLY A 43 -13.74 15.50 -10.28
C GLY A 43 -15.01 15.52 -9.43
N ILE A 44 -15.07 14.88 -8.27
CA ILE A 44 -16.15 15.15 -7.30
C ILE A 44 -15.53 15.03 -5.89
N PHE A 45 -14.92 16.12 -5.42
CA PHE A 45 -14.65 16.25 -4.00
C PHE A 45 -15.99 16.50 -3.31
N ASP A 46 -16.39 15.59 -2.44
CA ASP A 46 -17.54 15.74 -1.57
C ASP A 46 -17.04 15.83 -0.12
N ALA A 47 -17.09 17.05 0.42
CA ALA A 47 -16.50 17.35 1.72
C ALA A 47 -17.10 16.50 2.85
N ALA A 48 -18.38 16.16 2.76
CA ALA A 48 -19.08 15.41 3.79
C ALA A 48 -18.67 13.92 3.81
N SER A 49 -18.61 13.27 2.65
CA SER A 49 -18.22 11.85 2.53
C SER A 49 -16.71 11.62 2.69
N GLN A 50 -15.89 12.64 2.43
CA GLN A 50 -14.43 12.56 2.56
C GLN A 50 -13.90 13.15 3.86
N LEU A 51 -14.79 13.58 4.77
CA LEU A 51 -14.39 14.05 6.09
C LEU A 51 -13.96 12.85 6.95
N VAL A 52 -12.68 12.86 7.35
CA VAL A 52 -12.16 11.96 8.38
C VAL A 52 -12.30 12.65 9.74
N ASP A 53 -12.94 12.00 10.70
CA ASP A 53 -13.05 12.52 12.05
C ASP A 53 -11.69 12.48 12.77
N VAL A 54 -11.20 13.65 13.18
CA VAL A 54 -9.95 13.80 13.93
C VAL A 54 -10.20 14.45 15.30
N SER A 55 -11.43 14.30 15.80
CA SER A 55 -11.89 14.82 17.08
C SER A 55 -12.28 13.68 18.03
N GLY A 56 -12.60 14.01 19.29
CA GLY A 56 -13.07 13.02 20.27
C GLY A 56 -12.12 11.83 20.42
N ALA A 57 -12.61 10.62 20.11
CA ALA A 57 -11.82 9.39 20.17
C ALA A 57 -10.63 9.38 19.19
N HIS A 58 -10.73 10.14 18.10
CA HIS A 58 -9.69 10.31 17.09
C HIS A 58 -8.96 11.65 17.22
N ALA A 59 -9.09 12.35 18.35
CA ALA A 59 -8.28 13.52 18.64
C ALA A 59 -6.79 13.16 18.63
N PHE A 60 -5.97 14.02 18.03
CA PHE A 60 -4.53 13.83 18.00
C PHE A 60 -3.97 13.66 19.41
N THR A 61 -3.23 12.58 19.61
CA THR A 61 -2.43 12.35 20.82
C THR A 61 -0.99 12.08 20.38
N PRO A 62 0.02 12.81 20.93
CA PRO A 62 1.41 12.55 20.59
C PRO A 62 1.84 11.16 21.10
N PRO A 63 2.74 10.45 20.39
CA PRO A 63 3.21 9.14 20.85
C PRO A 63 3.94 9.27 22.20
N GLY A 64 3.62 8.37 23.12
CA GLY A 64 4.27 8.25 24.41
C GLY A 64 5.53 7.38 24.38
N SER A 65 6.13 7.20 25.56
CA SER A 65 7.26 6.29 25.71
C SER A 65 6.82 4.84 25.48
N GLY A 66 7.45 4.16 24.53
CA GLY A 66 7.14 2.77 24.17
C GLY A 66 6.16 2.62 23.00
N ASP A 67 5.50 3.70 22.57
CA ASP A 67 4.65 3.67 21.39
C ASP A 67 5.49 3.58 20.12
N GLN A 68 5.19 2.61 19.28
CA GLN A 68 5.95 2.32 18.07
C GLN A 68 5.57 3.28 16.96
N ARG A 69 6.58 3.87 16.31
CA ARG A 69 6.43 4.70 15.12
C ARG A 69 7.54 4.34 14.15
N GLY A 70 7.24 4.40 12.86
CA GLY A 70 8.16 3.94 11.82
C GLY A 70 8.38 4.95 10.69
N PRO A 71 8.96 4.50 9.57
CA PRO A 71 9.24 5.37 8.43
C PRO A 71 7.98 5.77 7.65
N CYS A 72 6.86 5.05 7.81
CA CYS A 72 5.62 5.34 7.08
C CYS A 72 4.80 6.44 7.77
N PRO A 73 4.70 7.65 7.20
CA PRO A 73 4.01 8.77 7.85
C PRO A 73 2.50 8.54 8.00
N GLY A 74 1.87 7.83 7.06
CA GLY A 74 0.45 7.51 7.12
C GLY A 74 0.10 6.62 8.32
N LEU A 75 0.88 5.56 8.57
CA LEU A 75 0.65 4.66 9.71
C LEU A 75 0.90 5.37 11.05
N ASN A 76 1.90 6.24 11.10
CA ASN A 76 2.15 7.07 12.28
C ASN A 76 0.95 8.00 12.59
N ALA A 77 0.34 8.58 11.56
CA ALA A 77 -0.86 9.39 11.72
C ALA A 77 -2.06 8.55 12.22
N LEU A 78 -2.29 7.37 11.65
CA LEU A 78 -3.36 6.47 12.11
C LEU A 78 -3.21 6.08 13.59
N ALA A 79 -2.00 5.78 14.05
CA ALA A 79 -1.75 5.47 15.45
C ALA A 79 -1.93 6.70 16.36
N ASN A 80 -1.44 7.88 15.95
CA ASN A 80 -1.63 9.14 16.70
C ASN A 80 -3.10 9.57 16.82
N HIS A 81 -3.95 9.14 15.88
CA HIS A 81 -5.39 9.39 15.84
C HIS A 81 -6.23 8.17 16.24
N ASN A 82 -5.65 7.14 16.87
CA ASN A 82 -6.35 5.97 17.39
C ASN A 82 -7.18 5.18 16.34
N TYR A 83 -6.89 5.34 15.04
CA TYR A 83 -7.42 4.49 13.98
C TYR A 83 -6.67 3.16 13.88
N LEU A 84 -5.41 3.16 14.33
CA LEU A 84 -4.69 1.97 14.75
C LEU A 84 -4.52 2.01 16.27
N PRO A 85 -4.23 0.87 16.92
CA PRO A 85 -3.82 0.87 18.32
C PRO A 85 -2.72 1.92 18.57
N HIS A 86 -2.89 2.75 19.59
CA HIS A 86 -2.03 3.92 19.82
C HIS A 86 -0.55 3.55 20.02
N ASN A 87 -0.32 2.36 20.57
CA ASN A 87 1.00 1.76 20.76
C ASN A 87 1.72 1.39 19.45
N GLY A 88 1.05 1.51 18.30
CA GLY A 88 1.64 1.22 16.98
C GLY A 88 1.77 -0.26 16.65
N VAL A 89 1.10 -1.16 17.37
CA VAL A 89 1.07 -2.60 17.08
C VAL A 89 -0.36 -3.00 16.75
N GLY A 90 -0.59 -3.49 15.53
CA GLY A 90 -1.93 -3.79 15.03
C GLY A 90 -2.03 -5.13 14.30
N THR A 91 -3.25 -5.64 14.21
CA THR A 91 -3.55 -6.84 13.41
C THR A 91 -3.61 -6.51 11.92
N ILE A 92 -3.44 -7.52 11.06
CA ILE A 92 -3.60 -7.37 9.60
C ILE A 92 -4.95 -6.71 9.26
N THR A 93 -6.02 -7.13 9.90
CA THR A 93 -7.37 -6.57 9.68
C THR A 93 -7.44 -5.10 10.08
N GLN A 94 -6.86 -4.70 11.22
CA GLN A 94 -6.82 -3.30 11.63
C GLN A 94 -6.07 -2.42 10.61
N PHE A 95 -4.97 -2.91 10.05
CA PHE A 95 -4.26 -2.20 8.99
C PHE A 95 -5.10 -2.04 7.73
N ILE A 96 -5.80 -3.10 7.30
CA ILE A 96 -6.66 -3.05 6.11
C ILE A 96 -7.81 -2.05 6.33
N GLU A 97 -8.54 -2.18 7.44
CA GLU A 97 -9.71 -1.35 7.72
C GLU A 97 -9.35 0.13 7.91
N SER A 98 -8.29 0.43 8.66
CA SER A 98 -7.87 1.81 8.93
C SER A 98 -7.34 2.50 7.67
N THR A 99 -6.50 1.82 6.87
CA THR A 99 -5.97 2.42 5.63
C THR A 99 -7.05 2.57 4.55
N SER A 100 -8.00 1.63 4.47
CA SER A 100 -9.14 1.77 3.55
C SER A 100 -10.11 2.87 3.97
N SER A 101 -10.48 2.96 5.25
CA SER A 101 -11.46 3.95 5.72
C SER A 101 -10.90 5.37 5.78
N VAL A 102 -9.66 5.55 6.22
CA VAL A 102 -9.08 6.89 6.43
C VAL A 102 -8.40 7.43 5.17
N PHE A 103 -7.68 6.58 4.44
CA PHE A 103 -6.93 7.01 3.24
C PHE A 103 -7.61 6.64 1.93
N GLY A 104 -8.78 5.99 1.96
CA GLY A 104 -9.45 5.53 0.74
C GLY A 104 -8.63 4.50 -0.04
N MET A 105 -7.79 3.74 0.66
CA MET A 105 -6.95 2.71 0.05
C MET A 105 -7.82 1.57 -0.48
N GLY A 106 -7.55 1.12 -1.70
CA GLY A 106 -8.20 -0.08 -2.25
C GLY A 106 -7.88 -1.30 -1.39
N VAL A 107 -8.86 -2.18 -1.20
CA VAL A 107 -8.71 -3.38 -0.35
C VAL A 107 -7.58 -4.28 -0.85
N ASP A 108 -7.35 -4.32 -2.16
CA ASP A 108 -6.23 -5.03 -2.78
C ASP A 108 -4.87 -4.51 -2.31
N LEU A 109 -4.64 -3.20 -2.41
CA LEU A 109 -3.41 -2.56 -1.96
C LEU A 109 -3.26 -2.65 -0.44
N ALA A 110 -4.34 -2.39 0.30
CA ALA A 110 -4.35 -2.45 1.75
C ALA A 110 -3.99 -3.87 2.25
N THR A 111 -4.55 -4.90 1.63
CA THR A 111 -4.27 -6.30 1.98
C THR A 111 -2.84 -6.69 1.67
N ILE A 112 -2.33 -6.35 0.48
CA ILE A 112 -0.95 -6.71 0.11
C ILE A 112 0.05 -6.07 1.08
N LEU A 113 -0.14 -4.79 1.42
CA LEU A 113 0.77 -4.08 2.32
C LEU A 113 0.64 -4.57 3.78
N ALA A 114 -0.57 -4.83 4.26
CA ALA A 114 -0.79 -5.32 5.62
C ALA A 114 -0.19 -6.73 5.83
N VAL A 115 -0.35 -7.62 4.85
CA VAL A 115 0.23 -8.97 4.88
C VAL A 115 1.75 -8.91 4.71
N TYR A 116 2.27 -8.04 3.83
CA TYR A 116 3.71 -7.82 3.69
C TYR A 116 4.35 -7.36 5.01
N GLY A 117 3.75 -6.37 5.68
CA GLY A 117 4.20 -5.93 7.01
C GLY A 117 4.20 -7.06 8.03
N ALA A 118 3.14 -7.87 8.07
CA ALA A 118 3.07 -9.02 8.97
C ALA A 118 4.11 -10.12 8.67
N ALA A 119 4.53 -10.26 7.41
CA ALA A 119 5.52 -11.26 6.99
C ALA A 119 6.97 -10.83 7.27
N ILE A 120 7.25 -9.52 7.27
CA ILE A 120 8.61 -8.98 7.46
C ILE A 120 8.85 -8.53 8.90
N ASP A 121 7.86 -7.88 9.51
CA ASP A 121 7.99 -7.20 10.81
C ASP A 121 7.08 -7.79 11.90
N GLY A 122 6.40 -8.92 11.61
CA GLY A 122 5.34 -9.47 12.45
C GLY A 122 5.43 -10.97 12.75
N ASN A 123 4.32 -11.48 13.29
CA ASN A 123 4.12 -12.90 13.61
C ASN A 123 3.05 -13.57 12.73
N LEU A 124 2.78 -12.99 11.54
CA LEU A 124 1.68 -13.35 10.63
C LEU A 124 0.25 -13.11 11.14
N LEU A 125 0.07 -12.57 12.34
CA LEU A 125 -1.24 -12.14 12.87
C LEU A 125 -1.28 -10.62 13.09
N GLU A 126 -0.20 -10.09 13.64
CA GLU A 126 0.00 -8.67 13.95
C GLU A 126 1.45 -8.25 13.72
N TRP A 127 1.68 -6.95 13.65
CA TRP A 127 3.01 -6.37 13.50
C TRP A 127 3.10 -4.93 14.05
N SER A 128 4.31 -4.55 14.41
CA SER A 128 4.68 -3.21 14.89
C SER A 128 5.03 -2.30 13.71
N ILE A 129 4.45 -1.10 13.65
CA ILE A 129 4.78 -0.11 12.61
C ILE A 129 6.20 0.45 12.75
N GLY A 130 6.85 0.24 13.91
CA GLY A 130 8.24 0.62 14.16
C GLY A 130 9.28 -0.43 13.75
N GLY A 131 8.84 -1.62 13.31
CA GLY A 131 9.70 -2.77 13.05
C GLY A 131 9.64 -3.82 14.18
N PRO A 132 10.43 -4.91 14.09
CA PRO A 132 10.33 -6.04 15.01
C PRO A 132 10.58 -5.64 16.47
N THR A 133 9.71 -6.10 17.36
CA THR A 133 9.79 -5.92 18.82
C THR A 133 10.00 -7.24 19.53
#